data_AF-A0A4R1Z7X2-F1
#
_entry.id   AF-A0A4R1Z7X2-F1
#
_cell.length_a   1.000
_cell.length_b   1.000
_cell.length_c   1.000
_cell.angle_alpha   90.00
_cell.angle_beta   90.00
_cell.angle_gamma   90.00
#
_symmetry.space_group_name_H-M   'P 1'
#
loop_
_entity.id
_entity.type
_entity.pdbx_description
1 polymer ?
#
loop_
_entity_poly.entity_id
_entity_poly.type
_entity_poly.pdbx_seq_one_letter_code
_entity_poly.pdbx_strand_id
1 'polypeptide(L)'
;MSSDKTTNLALHKWAGTDPVERTEFNDNFDIIDSKIGEQIVKKADKAYVDTQLAAVNGGPKGTYATLVALQTAFPTGNANNYLVAADGKWYYWSGTAWTAGGQYQSSGIAADSINTASIATGAVRGDKLDQVLGTHTITYNTNGTVASVTTPEGTTTFTYTNGRITNVVETIYGVTVNTVITYYSDGTVASATRS
;
A
#
# COMPACT_ATOMS: atom_id res chain seq x y z
N MET A 1 71.87 -2.82 -2.57
CA MET A 1 70.55 -2.15 -2.68
C MET A 1 70.71 -0.71 -2.24
N SER A 2 70.06 0.23 -2.91
CA SER A 2 70.11 1.66 -2.53
C SER A 2 69.35 1.90 -1.22
N SER A 3 69.72 2.97 -0.50
CA SER A 3 68.91 3.55 0.58
C SER A 3 67.63 4.21 0.06
N ASP A 4 67.62 4.59 -1.22
CA ASP A 4 66.48 5.23 -1.87
C ASP A 4 65.37 4.21 -2.13
N LYS A 5 64.13 4.63 -1.90
CA LYS A 5 62.93 3.79 -2.01
C LYS A 5 61.86 4.46 -2.85
N THR A 6 61.01 3.66 -3.47
CA THR A 6 59.75 4.14 -4.06
C THR A 6 58.79 4.60 -2.97
N THR A 7 57.86 5.49 -3.29
CA THR A 7 57.04 6.19 -2.29
C THR A 7 55.93 5.32 -1.71
N ASN A 8 55.16 4.63 -2.56
CA ASN A 8 53.95 3.92 -2.15
C ASN A 8 54.23 2.49 -1.68
N LEU A 9 55.17 1.80 -2.32
CA LEU A 9 55.55 0.42 -2.03
C LEU A 9 56.80 0.28 -1.17
N ALA A 10 57.54 1.37 -0.93
CA ALA A 10 58.80 1.37 -0.19
C ALA A 10 59.84 0.36 -0.72
N LEU A 11 59.83 0.10 -2.04
CA LEU A 11 60.78 -0.81 -2.68
C LEU A 11 62.14 -0.14 -2.82
N HIS A 12 63.20 -0.83 -2.44
CA HIS A 12 64.57 -0.34 -2.60
C HIS A 12 64.94 -0.22 -4.09
N LYS A 13 65.54 0.92 -4.47
CA LYS A 13 66.13 1.08 -5.80
C LYS A 13 67.34 0.16 -5.97
N TRP A 14 67.50 -0.39 -7.18
CA TRP A 14 68.66 -1.23 -7.51
C TRP A 14 69.90 -0.36 -7.68
N ALA A 15 71.02 -0.85 -7.16
CA ALA A 15 72.33 -0.18 -7.14
C ALA A 15 73.37 -0.96 -7.95
N GLY A 16 72.95 -1.58 -9.05
CA GLY A 16 73.83 -2.30 -9.96
C GLY A 16 74.91 -1.42 -10.58
N THR A 17 76.03 -2.03 -10.97
CA THR A 17 77.16 -1.34 -11.59
C THR A 17 76.89 -0.93 -13.04
N ASP A 18 76.07 -1.69 -13.78
CA ASP A 18 75.66 -1.32 -15.14
C ASP A 18 74.72 -0.10 -15.12
N PRO A 19 75.06 1.00 -15.82
CA PRO A 19 74.25 2.21 -15.78
C PRO A 19 72.94 2.13 -16.57
N VAL A 20 72.89 1.34 -17.65
CA VAL A 20 71.71 1.22 -18.51
C VAL A 20 70.67 0.38 -17.81
N GLU A 21 71.04 -0.84 -17.40
CA GLU A 21 70.13 -1.75 -16.70
C GLU A 21 69.63 -1.12 -15.39
N ARG A 22 70.52 -0.42 -14.66
CA ARG A 22 70.13 0.26 -13.40
C ARG A 22 69.06 1.31 -13.63
N THR A 23 69.16 2.04 -14.73
CA THR A 23 68.18 3.08 -15.08
C THR A 23 66.85 2.44 -15.42
N GLU A 24 66.82 1.50 -16.36
CA GLU A 24 65.58 0.84 -16.80
C GLU A 24 64.84 0.15 -15.65
N PHE A 25 65.57 -0.53 -14.76
CA PHE A 25 64.98 -1.21 -13.62
C PHE A 25 64.37 -0.24 -12.61
N ASN A 26 65.08 0.84 -12.30
CA ASN A 26 64.58 1.86 -11.36
C ASN A 26 63.41 2.67 -11.96
N ASP A 27 63.44 2.94 -13.26
CA ASP A 27 62.33 3.59 -13.98
C ASP A 27 61.07 2.71 -13.94
N ASN A 28 61.22 1.40 -14.19
CA ASN A 28 60.12 0.45 -14.09
C ASN A 28 59.52 0.41 -12.67
N PHE A 29 60.36 0.46 -11.64
CA PHE A 29 59.91 0.55 -10.24
C PHE A 29 59.14 1.83 -9.97
N ASP A 30 59.63 2.97 -10.45
CA ASP A 30 58.95 4.25 -10.30
C ASP A 30 57.60 4.27 -11.06
N ILE A 31 57.52 3.66 -12.25
CA ILE A 31 56.28 3.52 -13.02
C ILE A 31 55.26 2.64 -12.27
N ILE A 32 55.68 1.48 -11.77
CA ILE A 32 54.81 0.55 -11.04
C ILE A 32 54.28 1.22 -9.76
N ASP A 33 55.16 1.88 -9.01
CA ASP A 33 54.79 2.58 -7.78
C ASP A 33 53.80 3.72 -8.05
N SER A 34 54.04 4.51 -9.08
CA SER A 34 53.14 5.57 -9.53
C SER A 34 51.77 5.03 -9.92
N LYS A 35 51.71 3.95 -10.71
CA LYS A 35 50.44 3.31 -11.11
C LYS A 35 49.67 2.74 -9.92
N ILE A 36 50.35 2.24 -8.90
CA ILE A 36 49.70 1.79 -7.66
C ILE A 36 49.15 2.97 -6.86
N GLY A 37 49.89 4.07 -6.77
CA GLY A 37 49.39 5.33 -6.20
C GLY A 37 48.11 5.81 -6.89
N GLU A 38 48.09 5.85 -8.22
CA GLU A 38 46.89 6.20 -9.00
C GLU A 38 45.69 5.29 -8.70
N GLN A 39 45.91 3.97 -8.52
CA GLN A 39 44.84 3.01 -8.21
C GLN A 39 44.34 3.14 -6.77
N ILE A 40 45.22 3.42 -5.81
CA ILE A 40 44.83 3.63 -4.40
C ILE A 40 43.89 4.84 -4.29
N VAL A 41 44.18 5.94 -4.98
CA VAL A 41 43.33 7.15 -4.98
C VAL A 41 41.94 6.89 -5.58
N LYS A 42 41.80 5.91 -6.49
CA LYS A 42 40.51 5.54 -7.09
C LYS A 42 39.67 4.60 -6.22
N LYS A 43 40.27 3.94 -5.23
CA LYS A 43 39.54 3.06 -4.31
C LYS A 43 38.90 3.90 -3.21
N ALA A 44 37.61 3.69 -2.98
CA ALA A 44 36.96 4.26 -1.82
C ALA A 44 37.47 3.58 -0.54
N ASP A 45 37.60 4.34 0.54
CA ASP A 45 37.92 3.79 1.86
C ASP A 45 36.80 2.82 2.30
N LYS A 46 37.19 1.59 2.70
CA LYS A 46 36.22 0.55 3.05
C LYS A 46 35.37 0.96 4.25
N ALA A 47 35.96 1.55 5.28
CA ALA A 47 35.24 1.95 6.49
C ALA A 47 34.25 3.08 6.19
N TYR A 48 34.62 4.01 5.31
CA TYR A 48 33.72 5.03 4.80
C TYR A 48 32.54 4.41 4.04
N VAL A 49 32.80 3.52 3.08
CA VAL A 49 31.73 2.85 2.30
C VAL A 49 30.81 2.04 3.19
N ASP A 50 31.34 1.27 4.14
CA ASP A 50 30.54 0.49 5.09
C ASP A 50 29.66 1.40 5.97
N THR A 51 30.19 2.55 6.40
CA THR A 51 29.44 3.55 7.16
C THR A 51 28.30 4.14 6.35
N GLN A 52 28.55 4.51 5.09
CA GLN A 52 27.51 5.03 4.20
C GLN A 52 26.45 3.95 3.90
N LEU A 53 26.84 2.70 3.66
CA LEU A 53 25.90 1.61 3.39
C LEU A 53 25.02 1.30 4.60
N ALA A 54 25.57 1.34 5.82
CA ALA A 54 24.81 1.20 7.05
C ALA A 54 23.76 2.32 7.22
N ALA A 55 24.07 3.54 6.78
CA ALA A 55 23.13 4.66 6.78
C ALA A 55 22.02 4.53 5.71
N VAL A 56 22.25 3.75 4.65
CA VAL A 56 21.33 3.58 3.50
C VAL A 56 20.39 2.38 3.68
N ASN A 57 20.52 1.57 4.73
CA ASN A 57 19.55 0.52 5.04
C ASN A 57 18.25 1.15 5.58
N GLY A 58 17.41 1.66 4.68
CA GLY A 58 16.23 2.49 4.98
C GLY A 58 15.02 1.75 5.54
N GLY A 59 15.14 0.45 5.84
CA GLY A 59 14.08 -0.34 6.47
C GLY A 59 14.08 -0.21 8.00
N PRO A 60 12.95 -0.50 8.67
CA PRO A 60 12.93 -0.68 10.11
C PRO A 60 13.86 -1.84 10.49
N LYS A 61 14.79 -1.59 11.41
CA LYS A 61 15.76 -2.57 11.92
C LYS A 61 15.10 -3.66 12.77
N GLY A 62 13.90 -3.40 13.25
CA GLY A 62 13.09 -4.35 14.00
C GLY A 62 11.69 -3.83 14.24
N THR A 63 10.86 -4.68 14.82
CA THR A 63 9.46 -4.38 15.14
C THR A 63 9.21 -4.57 16.63
N TYR A 64 8.49 -3.63 17.24
CA TYR A 64 8.05 -3.68 18.63
C TYR A 64 6.53 -3.65 18.69
N ALA A 65 5.94 -4.32 19.70
CA ALA A 65 4.49 -4.33 19.86
C ALA A 65 3.94 -2.92 20.17
N THR A 66 4.61 -2.16 21.03
CA THR A 66 4.18 -0.83 21.48
C THR A 66 5.35 0.15 21.53
N LEU A 67 5.06 1.46 21.53
CA LEU A 67 6.09 2.51 21.70
C LEU A 67 6.82 2.38 23.05
N VAL A 68 6.12 1.95 24.11
CA VAL A 68 6.72 1.71 25.43
C VAL A 68 7.75 0.59 25.37
N ALA A 69 7.49 -0.49 24.63
CA ALA A 69 8.44 -1.57 24.46
C ALA A 69 9.71 -1.11 23.72
N LEU A 70 9.57 -0.25 22.70
CA LEU A 70 10.70 0.38 22.01
C LEU A 70 11.51 1.28 22.95
N GLN A 71 10.83 2.15 23.70
CA GLN A 71 11.47 3.04 24.69
C GLN A 71 12.20 2.25 25.79
N THR A 72 11.65 1.11 26.21
CA THR A 72 12.29 0.23 27.21
C THR A 72 13.53 -0.45 26.65
N ALA A 73 13.48 -0.89 25.39
CA ALA A 73 14.63 -1.52 24.73
C ALA A 73 15.77 -0.51 24.45
N PHE A 74 15.43 0.73 24.13
CA PHE A 74 16.38 1.80 23.81
C PHE A 74 16.02 3.12 24.52
N PRO A 75 16.27 3.23 25.84
CA PRO A 75 15.86 4.39 26.64
C PRO A 75 16.59 5.68 26.25
N THR A 76 17.81 5.58 25.73
CA THR A 76 18.62 6.71 25.23
C THR A 76 18.62 6.82 23.71
N GLY A 77 17.73 6.08 23.03
CA GLY A 77 17.68 6.04 21.57
C GLY A 77 18.85 5.32 20.90
N ASN A 78 18.79 5.27 19.57
CA ASN A 78 19.92 4.90 18.70
C ASN A 78 19.67 5.40 17.26
N ALA A 79 20.64 5.21 16.36
CA ALA A 79 20.58 5.69 14.98
C ALA A 79 19.68 4.87 14.02
N ASN A 80 18.93 3.88 14.52
CA ASN A 80 18.12 2.99 13.69
C ASN A 80 16.64 3.36 13.76
N ASN A 81 15.92 2.98 12.70
CA ASN A 81 14.47 3.09 12.65
C ASN A 81 13.81 1.79 13.11
N TYR A 82 12.63 1.86 13.73
CA TYR A 82 11.89 0.69 14.20
C TYR A 82 10.40 0.81 13.87
N LEU A 83 9.74 -0.31 13.62
CA LEU A 83 8.29 -0.36 13.40
C LEU A 83 7.60 -0.59 14.74
N VAL A 84 6.54 0.17 15.03
CA VAL A 84 5.64 -0.11 16.15
C VAL A 84 4.35 -0.71 15.59
N ALA A 85 4.05 -1.96 15.96
CA ALA A 85 2.93 -2.70 15.40
C ALA A 85 1.57 -2.15 15.86
N ALA A 86 1.48 -1.60 17.08
CA ALA A 86 0.23 -1.07 17.62
C ALA A 86 -0.37 0.09 16.80
N ASP A 87 0.46 0.90 16.15
CA ASP A 87 0.00 2.01 15.30
C ASP A 87 0.45 1.90 13.83
N GLY A 88 1.26 0.89 13.49
CA GLY A 88 1.77 0.63 12.14
C GLY A 88 2.75 1.69 11.61
N LYS A 89 3.28 2.55 12.49
CA LYS A 89 4.23 3.61 12.13
C LYS A 89 5.66 3.19 12.39
N TRP A 90 6.57 3.70 11.59
CA TRP A 90 7.99 3.63 11.92
C TRP A 90 8.38 4.77 12.86
N TYR A 91 9.39 4.56 13.69
CA TYR A 91 9.89 5.48 14.70
C TYR A 91 11.40 5.64 14.55
N TYR A 92 11.89 6.85 14.77
CA TYR A 92 13.30 7.20 14.77
C TYR A 92 13.67 8.01 16.01
N TRP A 93 14.94 7.98 16.39
CA TRP A 93 15.42 8.82 17.49
C TRP A 93 15.74 10.23 16.99
N SER A 94 15.07 11.24 17.54
CA SER A 94 15.28 12.65 17.20
C SER A 94 16.47 13.30 17.90
N GLY A 95 17.15 12.57 18.79
CA GLY A 95 18.18 13.10 19.70
C GLY A 95 17.68 13.21 21.14
N THR A 96 16.37 13.40 21.35
CA THR A 96 15.76 13.55 22.68
C THR A 96 14.59 12.60 22.94
N ALA A 97 13.89 12.16 21.90
CA ALA A 97 12.77 11.23 22.01
C ALA A 97 12.62 10.35 20.76
N TRP A 98 11.94 9.21 20.93
CA TRP A 98 11.44 8.41 19.81
C TRP A 98 10.29 9.15 19.14
N THR A 99 10.50 9.56 17.90
CA THR A 99 9.56 10.34 17.10
C THR A 99 8.91 9.45 16.05
N ALA A 100 7.59 9.53 15.93
CA ALA A 100 6.86 8.81 14.89
C ALA A 100 7.12 9.43 13.51
N GLY A 101 7.45 8.57 12.55
CA GLY A 101 7.42 8.89 11.14
C GLY A 101 6.05 8.64 10.52
N GLY A 102 6.04 8.33 9.23
CA GLY A 102 4.83 8.00 8.49
C GLY A 102 4.29 6.59 8.77
N GLN A 103 3.11 6.30 8.21
CA GLN A 103 2.57 4.95 8.18
C GLN A 103 3.51 4.06 7.37
N TYR A 104 4.01 2.98 7.97
CA TYR A 104 4.88 2.01 7.29
C TYR A 104 4.09 0.77 6.87
N GLN A 105 3.26 0.25 7.77
CA GLN A 105 2.27 -0.77 7.44
C GLN A 105 0.89 -0.18 7.63
N SER A 106 0.06 -0.18 6.57
CA SER A 106 -1.37 0.05 6.78
C SER A 106 -1.94 -1.21 7.44
N SER A 107 -2.54 -1.05 8.61
CA SER A 107 -3.62 -1.95 9.00
C SER A 107 -4.74 -1.76 7.99
N GLY A 108 -5.32 -2.85 7.48
CA GLY A 108 -6.47 -2.77 6.58
C GLY A 108 -7.63 -1.98 7.20
N ILE A 109 -8.67 -1.72 6.41
CA ILE A 109 -9.90 -1.08 6.91
C ILE A 109 -10.59 -2.08 7.85
N ALA A 110 -10.72 -1.74 9.13
CA ALA A 110 -11.41 -2.59 10.10
C ALA A 110 -12.90 -2.70 9.74
N ALA A 111 -13.52 -3.84 10.07
CA ALA A 111 -14.95 -4.03 9.90
C ALA A 111 -15.72 -2.88 10.58
N ASP A 112 -16.73 -2.34 9.89
CA ASP A 112 -17.60 -1.27 10.37
C ASP A 112 -16.90 0.04 10.78
N SER A 113 -15.64 0.25 10.41
CA SER A 113 -14.87 1.45 10.78
C SER A 113 -15.10 2.67 9.89
N ILE A 114 -15.69 2.49 8.72
CA ILE A 114 -15.98 3.57 7.77
C ILE A 114 -17.37 4.12 8.06
N ASN A 115 -17.44 5.40 8.41
CA ASN A 115 -18.70 6.12 8.60
C ASN A 115 -18.94 7.12 7.47
N THR A 116 -20.10 7.77 7.47
CA THR A 116 -20.48 8.74 6.43
C THR A 116 -19.55 9.95 6.36
N ALA A 117 -18.90 10.35 7.46
CA ALA A 117 -17.90 11.43 7.46
C ALA A 117 -16.55 10.99 6.88
N SER A 118 -16.29 9.69 6.81
CA SER A 118 -15.07 9.11 6.22
C SER A 118 -15.13 9.06 4.69
N ILE A 119 -16.30 9.33 4.09
CA ILE A 119 -16.55 9.21 2.66
C ILE A 119 -16.94 10.56 2.11
N ALA A 120 -16.16 11.09 1.17
CA ALA A 120 -16.54 12.31 0.47
C ALA A 120 -17.78 12.08 -0.40
N THR A 121 -18.63 13.10 -0.53
CA THR A 121 -19.83 13.06 -1.37
C THR A 121 -19.49 12.61 -2.79
N GLY A 122 -20.13 11.54 -3.26
CA GLY A 122 -19.92 10.99 -4.61
C GLY A 122 -18.61 10.21 -4.80
N ALA A 123 -17.81 10.01 -3.75
CA ALA A 123 -16.56 9.25 -3.84
C ALA A 123 -16.78 7.74 -4.07
N VAL A 124 -17.95 7.23 -3.66
CA VAL A 124 -18.31 5.83 -3.85
C VAL A 124 -19.07 5.67 -5.15
N ARG A 125 -18.49 4.85 -6.03
CA ARG A 125 -19.12 4.40 -7.27
C ARG A 125 -19.78 3.05 -7.06
N GLY A 126 -21.11 3.00 -7.17
CA GLY A 126 -21.87 1.77 -6.97
C GLY A 126 -21.38 0.61 -7.86
N ASP A 127 -21.04 0.88 -9.12
CA ASP A 127 -20.52 -0.13 -10.07
C ASP A 127 -19.15 -0.72 -9.69
N LYS A 128 -18.50 -0.18 -8.65
CA LYS A 128 -17.23 -0.67 -8.09
C LYS A 128 -17.40 -1.38 -6.75
N LEU A 129 -18.62 -1.50 -6.25
CA LEU A 129 -18.95 -2.30 -5.06
C LEU A 129 -19.32 -3.72 -5.48
N ASP A 130 -18.76 -4.71 -4.79
CA ASP A 130 -18.96 -6.15 -5.05
C ASP A 130 -20.43 -6.60 -4.88
N GLN A 131 -21.21 -5.81 -4.13
CA GLN A 131 -22.67 -5.89 -4.11
C GLN A 131 -23.26 -4.49 -3.95
N VAL A 132 -23.87 -3.98 -5.02
CA VAL A 132 -24.90 -2.94 -4.88
C VAL A 132 -26.18 -3.67 -4.46
N LEU A 133 -26.49 -3.63 -3.16
CA LEU A 133 -27.85 -3.80 -2.63
C LEU A 133 -28.63 -4.99 -3.21
N GLY A 134 -28.17 -6.22 -2.93
CA GLY A 134 -28.87 -7.48 -3.19
C GLY A 134 -29.50 -7.69 -4.57
N THR A 135 -30.01 -8.91 -4.80
CA THR A 135 -30.52 -9.27 -6.13
C THR A 135 -31.88 -8.62 -6.36
N HIS A 136 -31.97 -7.78 -7.38
CA HIS A 136 -33.24 -7.30 -7.92
C HIS A 136 -33.67 -8.24 -9.05
N THR A 137 -34.86 -8.83 -8.96
CA THR A 137 -35.39 -9.72 -10.00
C THR A 137 -36.72 -9.22 -10.53
N ILE A 138 -36.89 -9.29 -11.85
CA ILE A 138 -38.16 -9.06 -12.53
C ILE A 138 -38.60 -10.38 -13.13
N THR A 139 -39.77 -10.87 -12.73
CA THR A 139 -40.38 -12.09 -13.30
C THR A 139 -41.49 -11.68 -14.25
N TYR A 140 -41.60 -12.36 -15.39
CA TYR A 140 -42.63 -12.11 -16.40
C TYR A 140 -43.63 -13.26 -16.46
N ASN A 141 -44.90 -12.93 -16.73
CA ASN A 141 -45.93 -13.88 -17.11
C ASN A 141 -45.66 -14.43 -18.51
N THR A 142 -46.28 -15.56 -18.87
CA THR A 142 -46.17 -16.16 -20.22
C THR A 142 -46.63 -15.24 -21.35
N ASN A 143 -47.49 -14.28 -21.05
CA ASN A 143 -47.96 -13.25 -21.98
C ASN A 143 -47.03 -12.02 -22.09
N GLY A 144 -45.87 -12.04 -21.43
CA GLY A 144 -44.87 -10.97 -21.46
C GLY A 144 -45.12 -9.80 -20.50
N THR A 145 -46.22 -9.79 -19.75
CA THR A 145 -46.46 -8.77 -18.70
C THR A 145 -45.61 -9.06 -17.46
N VAL A 146 -45.28 -8.04 -16.66
CA VAL A 146 -44.50 -8.21 -15.42
C VAL A 146 -45.37 -8.94 -14.38
N ALA A 147 -44.93 -10.09 -13.90
CA ALA A 147 -45.60 -10.85 -12.85
C ALA A 147 -45.22 -10.35 -11.45
N SER A 148 -43.92 -10.13 -11.23
CA SER A 148 -43.41 -9.64 -9.96
C SER A 148 -42.09 -8.90 -10.10
N VAL A 149 -41.83 -8.02 -9.14
CA VAL A 149 -40.55 -7.36 -8.91
C VAL A 149 -40.12 -7.71 -7.48
N THR A 150 -38.94 -8.29 -7.32
CA THR A 150 -38.35 -8.59 -6.01
C THR A 150 -37.10 -7.75 -5.81
N THR A 151 -37.03 -7.09 -4.66
CA THR A 151 -35.85 -6.37 -4.16
C THR A 151 -35.40 -7.04 -2.85
N PRO A 152 -34.25 -6.66 -2.28
CA PRO A 152 -33.83 -7.16 -0.97
C PRO A 152 -34.83 -6.87 0.15
N GLU A 153 -35.60 -5.80 0.01
CA GLU A 153 -36.57 -5.33 1.00
C GLU A 153 -37.92 -6.05 0.88
N GLY A 154 -38.23 -6.66 -0.26
CA GLY A 154 -39.53 -7.31 -0.45
C GLY A 154 -39.92 -7.63 -1.89
N THR A 155 -41.17 -8.02 -2.07
CA THR A 155 -41.73 -8.42 -3.38
C THR A 155 -43.02 -7.68 -3.66
N THR A 156 -43.13 -7.13 -4.88
CA THR A 156 -44.38 -6.64 -5.46
C THR A 156 -44.86 -7.62 -6.51
N THR A 157 -46.13 -8.02 -6.46
CA THR A 157 -46.77 -8.88 -7.47
C THR A 157 -47.92 -8.16 -8.13
N PHE A 158 -48.11 -8.43 -9.43
CA PHE A 158 -49.10 -7.78 -10.27
C PHE A 158 -50.05 -8.81 -10.86
N THR A 159 -51.36 -8.64 -10.63
CA THR A 159 -52.41 -9.45 -11.24
C THR A 159 -53.07 -8.67 -12.36
N TYR A 160 -53.32 -9.34 -13.49
CA TYR A 160 -53.91 -8.71 -14.66
C TYR A 160 -55.25 -9.34 -15.02
N THR A 161 -56.17 -8.54 -15.54
CA THR A 161 -57.40 -8.99 -16.19
C THR A 161 -57.59 -8.16 -17.45
N ASN A 162 -57.80 -8.83 -18.60
CA ASN A 162 -57.94 -8.17 -19.91
C ASN A 162 -56.78 -7.19 -20.21
N GLY A 163 -55.55 -7.56 -19.84
CA GLY A 163 -54.34 -6.76 -20.09
C GLY A 163 -54.14 -5.57 -19.15
N ARG A 164 -55.00 -5.36 -18.15
CA ARG A 164 -54.88 -4.28 -17.15
C ARG A 164 -54.58 -4.84 -15.77
N ILE A 165 -53.81 -4.10 -14.97
CA ILE A 165 -53.50 -4.48 -13.59
C ILE A 165 -54.75 -4.33 -12.74
N THR A 166 -55.27 -5.42 -12.18
CA THR A 166 -56.43 -5.40 -11.28
C THR A 166 -56.05 -5.55 -9.82
N ASN A 167 -54.84 -6.02 -9.53
CA ASN A 167 -54.35 -6.15 -8.17
C ASN A 167 -52.84 -5.94 -8.08
N VAL A 168 -52.41 -5.22 -7.04
CA VAL A 168 -50.99 -5.07 -6.68
C VAL A 168 -50.83 -5.50 -5.22
N VAL A 169 -50.06 -6.56 -4.99
CA VAL A 169 -49.69 -7.00 -3.64
C VAL A 169 -48.24 -6.66 -3.40
N GLU A 170 -47.97 -5.79 -2.44
CA GLU A 170 -46.64 -5.37 -2.05
C GLU A 170 -46.34 -5.97 -0.67
N THR A 171 -45.25 -6.73 -0.54
CA THR A 171 -44.78 -7.24 0.76
C THR A 171 -43.38 -6.71 1.00
N ILE A 172 -43.24 -5.67 1.81
CA ILE A 172 -41.96 -5.00 2.11
C ILE A 172 -41.68 -5.13 3.61
N TYR A 173 -40.48 -5.60 3.96
CA TYR A 173 -40.06 -5.84 5.35
C TYR A 173 -41.07 -6.65 6.17
N GLY A 174 -41.74 -7.63 5.53
CA GLY A 174 -42.75 -8.49 6.17
C GLY A 174 -44.13 -7.87 6.33
N VAL A 175 -44.35 -6.63 5.89
CA VAL A 175 -45.66 -5.98 5.87
C VAL A 175 -46.26 -6.12 4.48
N THR A 176 -47.45 -6.73 4.40
CA THR A 176 -48.19 -6.89 3.14
C THR A 176 -49.29 -5.85 3.01
N VAL A 177 -49.33 -5.21 1.85
CA VAL A 177 -50.35 -4.26 1.43
C VAL A 177 -50.97 -4.81 0.15
N ASN A 178 -52.30 -4.87 0.11
CA ASN A 178 -53.03 -5.26 -1.08
C ASN A 178 -53.80 -4.07 -1.65
N THR A 179 -53.59 -3.77 -2.94
CA THR A 179 -54.29 -2.69 -3.65
C THR A 179 -55.09 -3.26 -4.80
N VAL A 180 -56.41 -3.27 -4.64
CA VAL A 180 -57.35 -3.71 -5.68
C VAL A 180 -57.76 -2.52 -6.54
N ILE A 181 -57.62 -2.65 -7.85
CA ILE A 181 -57.94 -1.61 -8.83
C ILE A 181 -59.13 -2.06 -9.66
N THR A 182 -60.18 -1.24 -9.69
CA THR A 182 -61.35 -1.43 -10.55
C THR A 182 -61.38 -0.37 -11.65
N TYR A 183 -61.99 -0.70 -12.78
CA TYR A 183 -62.04 0.17 -13.95
C TYR A 183 -63.47 0.38 -14.41
N TYR A 184 -63.76 1.55 -14.97
CA TYR A 184 -64.98 1.80 -15.73
C TYR A 184 -64.91 1.11 -17.09
N SER A 185 -66.05 1.04 -17.79
CA SER A 185 -66.15 0.44 -19.12
C SER A 185 -65.30 1.16 -20.17
N ASP A 186 -65.03 2.46 -19.98
CA ASP A 186 -64.14 3.23 -20.85
C ASP A 186 -62.64 2.94 -20.59
N GLY A 187 -62.34 2.11 -19.59
CA GLY A 187 -60.98 1.71 -19.21
C GLY A 187 -60.26 2.67 -18.28
N THR A 188 -60.90 3.74 -17.82
CA THR A 188 -60.37 4.62 -16.77
C THR A 188 -60.49 3.95 -15.40
N VAL A 189 -59.63 4.32 -14.45
CA VAL A 189 -59.66 3.77 -13.08
C VAL A 189 -60.92 4.26 -12.37
N ALA A 190 -61.74 3.32 -11.90
CA ALA A 190 -62.93 3.61 -11.13
C ALA A 190 -62.63 3.74 -9.63
N SER A 191 -61.83 2.82 -9.09
CA SER A 191 -61.35 2.90 -7.71
C SER A 191 -60.03 2.16 -7.53
N ALA A 192 -59.27 2.56 -6.51
CA ALA A 192 -58.13 1.82 -6.00
C ALA A 192 -58.26 1.73 -4.48
N THR A 193 -58.50 0.53 -3.95
CA THR A 193 -58.70 0.31 -2.52
C THR A 193 -57.50 -0.40 -1.94
N ARG A 194 -56.89 0.21 -0.93
CA ARG A 194 -55.73 -0.32 -0.21
C ARG A 194 -56.18 -0.96 1.11
N SER A 195 -55.77 -2.20 1.35
CA SER A 195 -56.03 -2.96 2.58
C SER A 195 -54.75 -3.61 3.11
#